data_AF-A0A522ZNK5-F1
#
_entry.id   AF-A0A522ZNK5-F1
#
_cell.length_a   1.000
_cell.length_b   1.000
_cell.length_c   1.000
_cell.angle_alpha   90.00
_cell.angle_beta   90.00
_cell.angle_gamma   90.00
#
_symmetry.space_group_name_H-M   'P 1'
#
loop_
_entity.id
_entity.type
_entity.pdbx_description
1 polymer ?
#
loop_
_entity_poly.entity_id
_entity_poly.type
_entity_poly.pdbx_seq_one_letter_code
_entity_poly.pdbx_strand_id
1 'polypeptide(L)'
;MKSLGIATSLLCSSFLLAACASLPPFAAAPSTPAGGYTVGGSPSFFPAPDSLHHFIDDRKEVLYFQNYGGGGVALGVLLGPIGVLANMSMIKSVTEDDAKQLHGMIPIDTVKVFQKYVPQDQYLSSSRDVNGEGLLSPYLLVEKIDDEHFRCSALLIVDLNPAGTKWTRQYMYELQDVYTKYQLTSGLSDSQLASLTADLGGGLQWAMATYLLDAKGSFSPREKETIKSDFLTPRNQIPMTGYGYDAGPNRIGFATAAAVYSLSPDGVTITK
;
A
#
# COMPACT_ATOMS: atom_id res chain seq x y z
N MET A 1 9.46 -55.58 27.36
CA MET A 1 8.21 -54.86 27.69
C MET A 1 8.57 -53.62 28.50
N LYS A 2 8.52 -52.44 27.88
CA LYS A 2 8.62 -51.14 28.55
C LYS A 2 7.51 -50.26 27.97
N SER A 3 6.57 -49.84 28.81
CA SER A 3 5.48 -48.95 28.45
C SER A 3 5.99 -47.52 28.29
N LEU A 4 5.55 -46.85 27.22
CA LEU A 4 5.80 -45.43 27.00
C LEU A 4 4.48 -44.70 27.30
N GLY A 5 4.46 -43.93 28.38
CA GLY A 5 3.30 -43.14 28.79
C GLY A 5 3.15 -41.89 27.91
N ILE A 6 1.93 -41.67 27.42
CA ILE A 6 1.53 -40.47 26.69
C ILE A 6 1.11 -39.42 27.72
N ALA A 7 1.89 -38.35 27.85
CA ALA A 7 1.52 -37.16 28.61
C ALA A 7 0.78 -36.18 27.70
N THR A 8 -0.53 -36.08 27.88
CA THR A 8 -1.39 -35.12 27.18
C THR A 8 -1.31 -33.77 27.90
N SER A 9 -0.51 -32.84 27.38
CA SER A 9 -0.46 -31.46 27.89
C SER A 9 -1.61 -30.64 27.32
N LEU A 10 -2.57 -30.31 28.18
CA LEU A 10 -3.49 -29.18 28.01
C LEU A 10 -2.67 -27.87 27.92
N LEU A 11 -2.77 -27.14 26.82
CA LEU A 11 -2.35 -25.74 26.70
C LEU A 11 -3.52 -24.97 26.08
N CYS A 12 -4.31 -24.30 26.92
CA CYS A 12 -4.16 -22.90 27.33
C CYS A 12 -4.95 -21.97 26.38
N SER A 13 -6.25 -21.87 26.64
CA SER A 13 -7.15 -20.90 26.01
C SER A 13 -6.88 -19.51 26.58
N SER A 14 -5.91 -18.81 26.00
CA SER A 14 -5.69 -17.37 26.22
C SER A 14 -6.46 -16.57 25.18
N PHE A 15 -7.80 -16.59 25.25
CA PHE A 15 -8.64 -15.64 24.52
C PHE A 15 -9.08 -14.53 25.48
N LEU A 16 -8.97 -13.28 25.03
CA LEU A 16 -9.49 -12.05 25.63
C LEU A 16 -8.59 -11.33 26.65
N LEU A 17 -7.40 -10.93 26.21
CA LEU A 17 -6.82 -9.64 26.62
C LEU A 17 -6.82 -8.74 25.38
N ALA A 18 -7.95 -8.09 25.11
CA ALA A 18 -7.95 -6.85 24.34
C ALA A 18 -7.28 -5.79 25.23
N ALA A 19 -5.95 -5.85 25.28
CA ALA A 19 -5.15 -4.88 25.98
C ALA A 19 -5.44 -3.50 25.37
N CYS A 20 -5.71 -2.52 26.24
CA CYS A 20 -5.69 -1.09 25.93
C CYS A 20 -4.27 -0.67 25.48
N ALA A 21 -3.78 -1.20 24.37
CA ALA A 21 -2.55 -0.75 23.76
C ALA A 21 -2.85 0.60 23.11
N SER A 22 -2.44 1.69 23.75
CA SER A 22 -2.51 3.01 23.14
C SER A 22 -1.74 2.99 21.82
N LEU A 23 -2.35 3.47 20.74
CA LEU A 23 -1.68 3.66 19.44
C LEU A 23 -0.33 4.37 19.65
N PRO A 24 0.81 3.77 19.23
CA PRO A 24 2.13 4.35 19.43
C PRO A 24 2.24 5.66 18.66
N PRO A 25 2.92 6.68 19.22
CA PRO A 25 3.05 7.97 18.57
C PRO A 25 3.63 7.84 17.17
N PHE A 26 3.12 8.65 16.24
CA PHE A 26 3.67 8.73 14.91
C PHE A 26 5.12 9.24 14.98
N ALA A 27 6.07 8.41 14.57
CA ALA A 27 7.48 8.78 14.51
C ALA A 27 7.81 9.43 13.16
N ALA A 28 8.52 10.55 13.20
CA ALA A 28 9.03 11.22 12.01
C ALA A 28 9.96 10.29 11.21
N ALA A 29 10.00 10.49 9.90
CA ALA A 29 10.98 9.82 9.05
C ALA A 29 12.42 10.23 9.44
N PRO A 30 13.40 9.33 9.29
CA PRO A 30 14.82 9.69 9.40
C PRO A 30 15.16 10.86 8.45
N SER A 31 16.15 11.66 8.85
CA SER A 31 16.65 12.74 8.00
C SER A 31 17.11 12.22 6.65
N THR A 32 16.98 13.06 5.62
CA THR A 32 17.48 12.78 4.27
C THR A 32 18.94 12.32 4.30
N PRO A 33 19.27 11.20 3.64
CA PRO A 33 20.65 10.75 3.47
C PRO A 33 21.56 11.82 2.87
N ALA A 34 22.81 11.88 3.33
CA ALA A 34 23.78 12.85 2.82
C ALA A 34 24.11 12.61 1.33
N GLY A 35 24.02 11.35 0.88
CA GLY A 35 24.25 10.95 -0.50
C GLY A 35 23.09 11.21 -1.46
N GLY A 36 21.92 11.66 -0.96
CA GLY A 36 20.68 11.74 -1.74
C GLY A 36 20.01 10.37 -1.92
N TYR A 37 18.94 10.32 -2.70
CA TYR A 37 18.23 9.06 -2.99
C TYR A 37 18.57 8.48 -4.36
N THR A 38 18.45 7.16 -4.47
CA THR A 38 18.30 6.47 -5.75
C THR A 38 16.83 6.22 -6.05
N VAL A 39 16.46 6.14 -7.34
CA VAL A 39 15.09 5.84 -7.77
C VAL A 39 15.08 4.51 -8.52
N GLY A 40 14.17 3.61 -8.12
CA GLY A 40 14.00 2.29 -8.73
C GLY A 40 13.01 1.45 -7.93
N GLY A 41 12.69 0.24 -8.38
CA GLY A 41 11.80 -0.65 -7.63
C GLY A 41 12.37 -1.07 -6.27
N SER A 42 11.51 -1.26 -5.27
CA SER A 42 11.82 -1.86 -3.96
C SER A 42 11.55 -3.37 -4.00
N PRO A 43 12.57 -4.20 -4.26
CA PRO A 43 12.41 -5.65 -4.15
C PRO A 43 12.21 -6.10 -2.70
N SER A 44 12.41 -5.22 -1.72
CA SER A 44 12.39 -5.57 -0.31
C SER A 44 11.01 -5.42 0.34
N PHE A 45 10.14 -4.60 -0.25
CA PHE A 45 8.77 -4.41 0.22
C PHE A 45 7.79 -5.39 -0.44
N PHE A 46 7.99 -5.70 -1.72
CA PHE A 46 7.24 -6.73 -2.46
C PHE A 46 8.19 -7.84 -2.94
N PRO A 47 8.69 -8.70 -2.02
CA PRO A 47 9.74 -9.67 -2.34
C PRO A 47 9.30 -10.80 -3.28
N ALA A 48 8.00 -11.04 -3.42
CA ALA A 48 7.38 -11.94 -4.39
C ALA A 48 5.89 -11.60 -4.53
N PRO A 49 5.20 -12.04 -5.60
CA PRO A 49 3.73 -12.05 -5.60
C PRO A 49 3.26 -12.83 -4.37
N ASP A 50 2.41 -12.22 -3.56
CA ASP A 50 1.73 -12.89 -2.46
C ASP A 50 0.28 -13.17 -2.87
N SER A 51 -0.55 -13.65 -1.94
CA SER A 51 -1.96 -13.92 -2.26
C SER A 51 -2.74 -12.66 -2.65
N LEU A 52 -2.29 -11.49 -2.23
CA LEU A 52 -3.00 -10.21 -2.33
C LEU A 52 -2.45 -9.31 -3.43
N HIS A 53 -1.15 -9.38 -3.70
CA HIS A 53 -0.40 -8.47 -4.57
C HIS A 53 0.23 -9.19 -5.76
N HIS A 54 0.16 -8.57 -6.93
CA HIS A 54 0.85 -9.06 -8.12
C HIS A 54 1.31 -7.92 -9.02
N PHE A 55 2.53 -7.96 -9.54
CA PHE A 55 2.93 -7.03 -10.59
C PHE A 55 2.23 -7.39 -11.90
N ILE A 56 1.74 -6.38 -12.61
CA ILE A 56 1.03 -6.53 -13.90
C ILE A 56 1.80 -5.90 -15.07
N ASP A 57 3.10 -5.69 -14.88
CA ASP A 57 4.02 -5.26 -15.93
C ASP A 57 5.42 -5.85 -15.74
N ASP A 58 6.19 -5.94 -16.82
CA ASP A 58 7.53 -6.55 -16.81
C ASP A 58 8.55 -5.72 -16.01
N ARG A 59 8.33 -4.41 -15.85
CA ARG A 59 9.22 -3.52 -15.07
C ARG A 59 8.98 -3.62 -13.57
N LYS A 60 7.88 -4.24 -13.14
CA LYS A 60 7.44 -4.31 -11.74
C LYS A 60 7.21 -2.92 -11.16
N GLU A 61 6.50 -2.07 -11.88
CA GLU A 61 6.16 -0.69 -11.52
C GLU A 61 4.66 -0.47 -11.36
N VAL A 62 3.84 -1.40 -11.90
CA VAL A 62 2.38 -1.40 -11.74
C VAL A 62 1.98 -2.60 -10.88
N LEU A 63 1.45 -2.31 -9.71
CA LEU A 63 1.07 -3.29 -8.70
C LEU A 63 -0.44 -3.45 -8.68
N TYR A 64 -0.92 -4.68 -8.84
CA TYR A 64 -2.31 -5.04 -8.60
C TYR A 64 -2.50 -5.51 -7.16
N PHE A 65 -3.61 -5.13 -6.54
CA PHE A 65 -4.02 -5.57 -5.21
C PHE A 65 -5.50 -5.96 -5.15
N GLN A 66 -5.78 -7.08 -4.48
CA GLN A 66 -7.09 -7.35 -3.90
C GLN A 66 -6.97 -8.18 -2.62
N ASN A 67 -7.98 -8.09 -1.75
CA ASN A 67 -7.96 -8.78 -0.45
C ASN A 67 -9.19 -9.66 -0.16
N TYR A 68 -9.97 -10.02 -1.19
CA TYR A 68 -11.17 -10.83 -1.00
C TYR A 68 -11.27 -12.02 -1.97
N GLY A 69 -11.70 -13.16 -1.42
CA GLY A 69 -12.05 -14.37 -2.14
C GLY A 69 -13.55 -14.54 -2.01
N GLY A 70 -14.24 -14.96 -3.08
CA GLY A 70 -15.70 -14.90 -3.24
C GLY A 70 -16.59 -15.54 -2.15
N GLY A 71 -16.02 -16.10 -1.07
CA GLY A 71 -16.76 -16.65 0.08
C GLY A 71 -16.85 -15.74 1.32
N GLY A 72 -16.18 -14.59 1.33
CA GLY A 72 -16.21 -13.63 2.44
C GLY A 72 -15.58 -14.12 3.75
N VAL A 73 -15.44 -13.20 4.73
CA VAL A 73 -14.91 -13.48 6.09
C VAL A 73 -15.71 -14.58 6.81
N ALA A 74 -16.98 -14.79 6.42
CA ALA A 74 -17.89 -15.77 7.01
C ALA A 74 -17.42 -17.23 6.86
N LEU A 75 -16.73 -17.60 5.78
CA LEU A 75 -16.19 -18.97 5.63
C LEU A 75 -15.05 -19.25 6.62
N GLY A 76 -14.22 -18.25 6.92
CA GLY A 76 -13.12 -18.38 7.88
C GLY A 76 -13.61 -18.54 9.33
N VAL A 77 -14.70 -17.86 9.69
CA VAL A 77 -15.30 -17.97 11.02
C VAL A 77 -16.05 -19.29 11.20
N LEU A 78 -16.73 -19.78 10.15
CA LEU A 78 -17.56 -20.98 10.23
C LEU A 78 -16.76 -22.29 10.22
N LEU A 79 -15.65 -22.35 9.47
CA LEU A 79 -14.88 -23.58 9.22
C LEU A 79 -13.51 -23.59 9.93
N GLY A 80 -13.24 -22.61 10.78
CA GLY A 80 -11.97 -22.49 11.52
C GLY A 80 -10.75 -22.39 10.60
N PRO A 81 -9.60 -22.98 10.97
CA PRO A 81 -8.35 -22.85 10.21
C PRO A 81 -8.44 -23.31 8.74
N ILE A 82 -9.28 -24.31 8.46
CA ILE A 82 -9.48 -24.81 7.09
C ILE A 82 -10.22 -23.76 6.24
N GLY A 83 -11.22 -23.09 6.83
CA GLY A 83 -11.93 -21.99 6.18
C GLY A 83 -11.02 -20.81 5.83
N VAL A 84 -10.08 -20.48 6.73
CA VAL A 84 -9.07 -19.43 6.47
C VAL A 84 -8.17 -19.81 5.31
N LEU A 85 -7.64 -21.04 5.28
CA LEU A 85 -6.80 -21.52 4.19
C LEU A 85 -7.55 -21.56 2.84
N ALA A 86 -8.81 -22.00 2.85
CA ALA A 86 -9.66 -22.00 1.66
C ALA A 86 -9.96 -20.58 1.16
N ASN A 87 -10.19 -19.62 2.06
CA ASN A 87 -10.35 -18.23 1.67
C ASN A 87 -9.06 -17.65 1.08
N MET A 88 -7.90 -17.93 1.69
CA MET A 88 -6.60 -17.50 1.16
C MET A 88 -6.29 -18.08 -0.22
N SER A 89 -6.62 -19.35 -0.48
CA SER A 89 -6.40 -19.96 -1.80
C SER A 89 -7.32 -19.37 -2.87
N MET A 90 -8.58 -19.08 -2.54
CA MET A 90 -9.49 -18.38 -3.44
C MET A 90 -9.03 -16.95 -3.74
N ILE A 91 -8.60 -16.20 -2.71
CA ILE A 91 -8.02 -14.86 -2.90
C ILE A 91 -6.86 -14.96 -3.88
N LYS A 92 -5.89 -15.85 -3.61
CA LYS A 92 -4.73 -16.05 -4.48
C LYS A 92 -5.12 -16.39 -5.93
N SER A 93 -6.06 -17.32 -6.13
CA SER A 93 -6.50 -17.72 -7.49
C SER A 93 -7.09 -16.55 -8.26
N VAL A 94 -8.00 -15.79 -7.63
CA VAL A 94 -8.61 -14.61 -8.28
C VAL A 94 -7.56 -13.53 -8.51
N THR A 95 -6.63 -13.35 -7.58
CA THR A 95 -5.55 -12.37 -7.73
C THR A 95 -4.67 -12.70 -8.93
N GLU A 96 -4.25 -13.96 -9.08
CA GLU A 96 -3.44 -14.44 -10.21
C GLU A 96 -4.21 -14.33 -11.54
N ASP A 97 -5.48 -14.70 -11.56
CA ASP A 97 -6.31 -14.64 -12.77
C ASP A 97 -6.54 -13.21 -13.25
N ASP A 98 -6.85 -12.28 -12.34
CA ASP A 98 -7.01 -10.86 -12.66
C ASP A 98 -5.66 -10.25 -13.06
N ALA A 99 -4.57 -10.54 -12.35
CA ALA A 99 -3.23 -10.05 -12.69
C ALA A 99 -2.80 -10.48 -14.10
N LYS A 100 -3.09 -11.73 -14.48
CA LYS A 100 -2.81 -12.25 -15.82
C LYS A 100 -3.59 -11.51 -16.90
N GLN A 101 -4.85 -11.18 -16.65
CA GLN A 101 -5.69 -10.42 -17.58
C GLN A 101 -5.26 -8.96 -17.72
N LEU A 102 -4.75 -8.38 -16.64
CA LEU A 102 -4.29 -6.98 -16.60
C LEU A 102 -2.86 -6.80 -17.10
N HIS A 103 -2.11 -7.89 -17.29
CA HIS A 103 -0.68 -7.82 -17.62
C HIS A 103 -0.41 -7.05 -18.92
N GLY A 104 0.34 -5.95 -18.81
CA GLY A 104 0.69 -5.09 -19.94
C GLY A 104 -0.43 -4.17 -20.44
N MET A 105 -1.59 -4.16 -19.81
CA MET A 105 -2.74 -3.34 -20.25
C MET A 105 -2.66 -1.88 -19.81
N ILE A 106 -1.78 -1.57 -18.84
CA ILE A 106 -1.52 -0.21 -18.36
C ILE A 106 -0.05 0.11 -18.65
N PRO A 107 0.28 0.66 -19.83
CA PRO A 107 1.66 0.84 -20.28
C PRO A 107 2.32 2.10 -19.68
N ILE A 108 2.29 2.25 -18.36
CA ILE A 108 2.86 3.40 -17.64
C ILE A 108 4.26 3.07 -17.11
N ASP A 109 5.21 3.98 -17.38
CA ASP A 109 6.56 3.96 -16.81
C ASP A 109 6.58 4.87 -15.57
N THR A 110 6.33 4.28 -14.40
CA THR A 110 6.14 5.04 -13.16
C THR A 110 7.43 5.75 -12.75
N VAL A 111 8.60 5.15 -13.01
CA VAL A 111 9.89 5.79 -12.74
C VAL A 111 10.08 7.04 -13.60
N LYS A 112 9.78 6.97 -14.91
CA LYS A 112 9.85 8.17 -15.77
C LYS A 112 8.82 9.23 -15.38
N VAL A 113 7.61 8.82 -14.98
CA VAL A 113 6.60 9.75 -14.47
C VAL A 113 7.13 10.45 -13.22
N PHE A 114 7.64 9.70 -12.25
CA PHE A 114 8.26 10.27 -11.05
C PHE A 114 9.36 11.28 -11.41
N GLN A 115 10.27 10.90 -12.30
CA GLN A 115 11.39 11.76 -12.71
C GLN A 115 10.95 13.04 -13.42
N LYS A 116 9.82 13.01 -14.12
CA LYS A 116 9.24 14.18 -14.79
C LYS A 116 8.61 15.17 -13.81
N TYR A 117 7.92 14.69 -12.78
CA TYR A 117 7.14 15.53 -11.86
C TYR A 117 7.87 15.90 -10.57
N VAL A 118 8.92 15.16 -10.21
CA VAL A 118 9.72 15.41 -9.00
C VAL A 118 11.09 15.98 -9.41
N PRO A 119 11.40 17.24 -9.04
CA PRO A 119 12.68 17.88 -9.37
C PRO A 119 13.87 17.06 -8.86
N GLN A 120 14.71 16.63 -9.79
CA GLN A 120 15.82 15.71 -9.52
C GLN A 120 16.99 16.41 -8.80
N ASP A 121 17.21 17.67 -9.14
CA ASP A 121 18.32 18.52 -8.74
C ASP A 121 18.39 18.84 -7.25
N GLN A 122 17.28 18.67 -6.54
CA GLN A 122 17.18 19.04 -5.13
C GLN A 122 17.31 17.84 -4.16
N TYR A 123 17.11 16.60 -4.63
CA TYR A 123 16.95 15.45 -3.73
C TYR A 123 17.64 14.16 -4.17
N LEU A 124 17.98 14.02 -5.44
CA LEU A 124 18.43 12.73 -5.98
C LEU A 124 19.93 12.72 -6.19
N SER A 125 20.54 11.60 -5.80
CA SER A 125 21.95 11.38 -6.08
C SER A 125 22.14 11.17 -7.58
N SER A 126 23.12 11.84 -8.16
CA SER A 126 23.62 11.48 -9.50
C SER A 126 24.37 10.14 -9.47
N SER A 127 24.77 9.66 -8.28
CA SER A 127 25.48 8.41 -8.12
C SER A 127 24.51 7.29 -7.76
N ARG A 128 24.49 6.24 -8.59
CA ARG A 128 23.85 4.96 -8.29
C ARG A 128 24.75 4.18 -7.32
N ASP A 129 25.06 4.75 -6.16
CA ASP A 129 25.73 3.97 -5.12
C ASP A 129 24.69 2.98 -4.57
N VAL A 130 24.89 1.70 -4.92
CA VAL A 130 23.99 0.59 -4.61
C VAL A 130 24.05 0.24 -3.11
N ASN A 131 24.98 0.84 -2.37
CA ASN A 131 25.03 0.84 -0.91
C ASN A 131 24.24 2.01 -0.30
N GLY A 132 23.52 2.77 -1.13
CA GLY A 132 22.88 4.04 -0.82
C GLY A 132 21.90 3.95 0.35
N GLU A 133 22.10 4.85 1.30
CA GLU A 133 21.33 5.04 2.53
C GLU A 133 19.82 5.29 2.32
N GLY A 134 19.36 5.54 1.07
CA GLY A 134 17.95 5.70 0.73
C GLY A 134 17.57 5.32 -0.71
N LEU A 135 16.47 4.59 -0.84
CA LEU A 135 15.81 4.18 -2.08
C LEU A 135 14.38 4.73 -2.12
N LEU A 136 14.02 5.33 -3.25
CA LEU A 136 12.68 5.77 -3.58
C LEU A 136 12.10 4.85 -4.65
N SER A 137 10.94 4.28 -4.37
CA SER A 137 10.28 3.33 -5.28
C SER A 137 8.87 3.79 -5.60
N PRO A 138 8.69 4.48 -6.74
CA PRO A 138 7.38 4.90 -7.21
C PRO A 138 6.66 3.73 -7.87
N TYR A 139 5.38 3.58 -7.56
CA TYR A 139 4.47 2.59 -8.14
C TYR A 139 3.13 3.24 -8.52
N LEU A 140 2.47 2.63 -9.50
CA LEU A 140 1.03 2.73 -9.66
C LEU A 140 0.40 1.52 -8.98
N LEU A 141 -0.39 1.74 -7.94
CA LEU A 141 -1.21 0.67 -7.33
C LEU A 141 -2.59 0.68 -7.99
N VAL A 142 -3.03 -0.48 -8.44
CA VAL A 142 -4.35 -0.76 -9.02
C VAL A 142 -5.08 -1.67 -8.06
N GLU A 143 -6.08 -1.12 -7.38
CA GLU A 143 -6.82 -1.79 -6.33
C GLU A 143 -8.23 -2.12 -6.81
N LYS A 144 -8.61 -3.39 -6.65
CA LYS A 144 -9.96 -3.84 -6.94
C LYS A 144 -10.89 -3.51 -5.77
N ILE A 145 -11.83 -2.61 -6.00
CA ILE A 145 -12.76 -2.15 -4.95
C ILE A 145 -14.07 -2.96 -4.94
N ASP A 146 -14.50 -3.47 -6.09
CA ASP A 146 -15.59 -4.43 -6.22
C ASP A 146 -15.38 -5.35 -7.45
N ASP A 147 -16.40 -6.13 -7.83
CA ASP A 147 -16.23 -7.14 -8.90
C ASP A 147 -15.93 -6.52 -10.26
N GLU A 148 -16.40 -5.29 -10.49
CA GLU A 148 -16.35 -4.60 -11.76
C GLU A 148 -15.51 -3.33 -11.73
N HIS A 149 -15.17 -2.79 -10.56
CA HIS A 149 -14.52 -1.49 -10.43
C HIS A 149 -13.16 -1.55 -9.73
N PHE A 150 -12.27 -0.69 -10.21
CA PHE A 150 -10.90 -0.52 -9.73
C PHE A 150 -10.64 0.95 -9.45
N ARG A 151 -9.87 1.21 -8.40
CA ARG A 151 -9.28 2.51 -8.10
C ARG A 151 -7.76 2.43 -8.20
N CYS A 152 -7.15 3.58 -8.44
CA CYS A 152 -5.70 3.67 -8.56
C CYS A 152 -5.13 4.57 -7.46
N SER A 153 -3.88 4.32 -7.06
CA SER A 153 -3.11 5.28 -6.26
C SER A 153 -1.68 5.43 -6.77
N ALA A 154 -1.15 6.63 -6.59
CA ALA A 154 0.28 6.86 -6.63
C ALA A 154 0.88 6.39 -5.30
N LEU A 155 1.77 5.41 -5.36
CA LEU A 155 2.44 4.86 -4.19
C LEU A 155 3.93 5.16 -4.27
N LEU A 156 4.46 5.87 -3.29
CA LEU A 156 5.90 6.03 -3.10
C LEU A 156 6.33 5.23 -1.86
N ILE A 157 7.20 4.26 -2.06
CA ILE A 157 7.87 3.57 -0.96
C ILE A 157 9.22 4.24 -0.74
N VAL A 158 9.50 4.57 0.52
CA VAL A 158 10.78 5.11 0.94
C VAL A 158 11.47 4.09 1.83
N ASP A 159 12.56 3.51 1.34
CA ASP A 159 13.41 2.60 2.08
C ASP A 159 14.69 3.33 2.49
N LEU A 160 14.95 3.42 3.79
CA LEU A 160 16.16 4.02 4.35
C LEU A 160 16.89 3.00 5.22
N ASN A 161 18.20 3.18 5.39
CA ASN A 161 19.00 2.37 6.31
C ASN A 161 19.86 3.22 7.25
N PRO A 162 19.26 4.15 8.02
CA PRO A 162 20.00 5.01 8.95
C PRO A 162 20.74 4.17 9.99
N ALA A 163 22.06 4.35 10.08
CA ALA A 163 22.91 3.66 11.05
C ALA A 163 22.73 2.12 11.06
N GLY A 164 22.41 1.52 9.90
CA GLY A 164 22.23 0.07 9.75
C GLY A 164 20.88 -0.47 10.24
N THR A 165 19.92 0.40 10.59
CA THR A 165 18.54 0.00 10.90
C THR A 165 17.63 0.30 9.72
N LYS A 166 17.03 -0.75 9.13
CA LYS A 166 16.06 -0.57 8.05
C LYS A 166 14.84 0.20 8.54
N TRP A 167 14.49 1.25 7.81
CA TRP A 167 13.27 2.02 7.99
C TRP A 167 12.52 2.07 6.65
N THR A 168 11.23 1.78 6.66
CA THR A 168 10.40 1.81 5.46
C THR A 168 9.07 2.47 5.76
N ARG A 169 8.61 3.33 4.84
CA ARG A 169 7.27 3.93 4.90
C ARG A 169 6.68 4.08 3.50
N GLN A 170 5.36 3.96 3.44
CA GLN A 170 4.58 4.23 2.24
C GLN A 170 3.97 5.63 2.30
N TYR A 171 3.95 6.31 1.17
CA TYR A 171 3.20 7.54 0.95
C TYR A 171 2.27 7.29 -0.23
N MET A 172 0.97 7.23 0.06
CA MET A 172 -0.04 6.79 -0.90
C MET A 172 -1.05 7.90 -1.16
N TYR A 173 -1.25 8.24 -2.42
CA TYR A 173 -2.21 9.23 -2.87
C TYR A 173 -3.23 8.56 -3.79
N GLU A 174 -4.48 8.46 -3.32
CA GLU A 174 -5.58 7.93 -4.12
C GLU A 174 -5.89 8.85 -5.31
N LEU A 175 -5.90 8.30 -6.53
CA LEU A 175 -6.22 9.02 -7.77
C LEU A 175 -7.74 9.19 -7.91
N GLN A 176 -8.19 10.09 -8.78
CA GLN A 176 -9.61 10.45 -8.84
C GLN A 176 -10.46 9.42 -9.60
N ASP A 177 -9.92 8.88 -10.69
CA ASP A 177 -10.68 8.05 -11.60
C ASP A 177 -10.98 6.65 -11.05
N VAL A 178 -12.18 6.17 -11.38
CA VAL A 178 -12.61 4.77 -11.21
C VAL A 178 -12.65 4.11 -12.58
N TYR A 179 -12.02 2.96 -12.71
CA TYR A 179 -11.98 2.20 -13.96
C TYR A 179 -12.82 0.93 -13.85
N THR A 180 -13.51 0.57 -14.92
CA THR A 180 -14.19 -0.72 -14.99
C THR A 180 -13.20 -1.84 -15.35
N LYS A 181 -13.54 -3.09 -15.00
CA LYS A 181 -12.79 -4.27 -15.41
C LYS A 181 -12.56 -4.28 -16.91
N TYR A 182 -13.62 -4.03 -17.68
CA TYR A 182 -13.55 -3.98 -19.14
C TYR A 182 -12.56 -2.94 -19.66
N GLN A 183 -12.54 -1.73 -19.07
CA GLN A 183 -11.59 -0.68 -19.46
C GLN A 183 -10.15 -1.10 -19.19
N LEU A 184 -9.88 -1.71 -18.03
CA LEU A 184 -8.52 -2.13 -17.70
C LEU A 184 -8.06 -3.38 -18.47
N THR A 185 -8.94 -4.34 -18.76
CA THR A 185 -8.56 -5.57 -19.49
C THR A 185 -8.55 -5.41 -21.00
N SER A 186 -9.29 -4.46 -21.55
CA SER A 186 -9.26 -4.14 -22.99
C SER A 186 -8.16 -3.12 -23.35
N GLY A 187 -7.50 -2.56 -22.33
CA GLY A 187 -6.57 -1.44 -22.46
C GLY A 187 -7.29 -0.09 -22.39
N LEU A 188 -6.66 0.85 -21.67
CA LEU A 188 -7.16 2.21 -21.55
C LEU A 188 -7.08 2.94 -22.91
N SER A 189 -8.07 3.78 -23.20
CA SER A 189 -7.97 4.71 -24.33
C SER A 189 -6.86 5.74 -24.09
N ASP A 190 -6.35 6.37 -25.16
CA ASP A 190 -5.28 7.36 -25.07
C ASP A 190 -5.60 8.51 -24.10
N SER A 191 -6.85 8.97 -24.06
CA SER A 191 -7.29 10.03 -23.15
C SER A 191 -7.29 9.56 -21.69
N GLN A 192 -7.74 8.33 -21.42
CA GLN A 192 -7.71 7.74 -20.08
C GLN A 192 -6.28 7.49 -19.62
N LEU A 193 -5.42 6.99 -20.49
CA LEU A 193 -4.00 6.78 -20.18
C LEU A 193 -3.29 8.10 -19.90
N ALA A 194 -3.59 9.15 -20.69
CA ALA A 194 -3.04 10.49 -20.46
C ALA A 194 -3.52 11.08 -19.11
N SER A 195 -4.82 10.92 -18.79
CA SER A 195 -5.41 11.33 -17.50
C SER A 195 -4.71 10.62 -16.34
N LEU A 196 -4.67 9.29 -16.38
CA LEU A 196 -4.02 8.45 -15.37
C LEU A 196 -2.55 8.82 -15.17
N THR A 197 -1.82 9.08 -16.26
CA THR A 197 -0.41 9.46 -16.21
C THR A 197 -0.20 10.84 -15.56
N ALA A 198 -1.10 11.80 -15.83
CA ALA A 198 -1.05 13.12 -15.22
C ALA A 198 -1.37 13.07 -13.73
N ASP A 199 -2.44 12.35 -13.37
CA ASP A 199 -2.87 12.15 -11.98
C ASP A 199 -1.80 11.40 -11.16
N LEU A 200 -1.21 10.36 -11.72
CA LEU A 200 -0.08 9.65 -11.11
C LEU A 200 1.10 10.60 -10.87
N GLY A 201 1.41 11.48 -11.83
CA GLY A 201 2.45 12.49 -11.68
C GLY A 201 2.19 13.45 -10.51
N GLY A 202 0.98 13.98 -10.41
CA GLY A 202 0.56 14.83 -9.30
C GLY A 202 0.58 14.10 -7.95
N GLY A 203 0.10 12.86 -7.91
CA GLY A 203 0.11 12.03 -6.70
C GLY A 203 1.52 11.70 -6.22
N LEU A 204 2.45 11.39 -7.13
CA LEU A 204 3.86 11.14 -6.79
C LEU A 204 4.58 12.41 -6.33
N GLN A 205 4.25 13.56 -6.90
CA GLN A 205 4.75 14.86 -6.43
C GLN A 205 4.26 15.13 -5.00
N TRP A 206 2.98 14.88 -4.71
CA TRP A 206 2.44 14.98 -3.36
C TRP A 206 3.13 14.02 -2.39
N ALA A 207 3.36 12.77 -2.79
CA ALA A 207 3.97 11.75 -1.96
C ALA A 207 5.40 12.15 -1.55
N MET A 208 6.19 12.64 -2.52
CA MET A 208 7.53 13.14 -2.24
C MET A 208 7.52 14.38 -1.34
N ALA A 209 6.63 15.36 -1.60
CA ALA A 209 6.53 16.55 -0.75
C ALA A 209 6.17 16.20 0.70
N THR A 210 5.23 15.27 0.88
CA THR A 210 4.83 14.78 2.21
C THR A 210 5.97 14.06 2.91
N TYR A 211 6.70 13.19 2.21
CA TYR A 211 7.90 12.57 2.74
C TYR A 211 8.93 13.60 3.21
N LEU A 212 9.18 14.65 2.43
CA LEU A 212 10.14 15.69 2.81
C LEU A 212 9.71 16.48 4.05
N LEU A 213 8.41 16.70 4.25
CA LEU A 213 7.89 17.29 5.49
C LEU A 213 8.10 16.36 6.69
N ASP A 214 7.91 15.05 6.48
CA ASP A 214 8.12 14.00 7.47
C ASP A 214 9.59 13.88 7.87
N ALA A 215 10.51 13.85 6.90
CA ALA A 215 11.95 13.82 7.14
C ALA A 215 12.48 15.09 7.84
N LYS A 216 11.77 16.22 7.73
CA LYS A 216 12.03 17.46 8.48
C LYS A 216 11.38 17.49 9.86
N GLY A 217 10.60 16.47 10.22
CA GLY A 217 9.80 16.44 11.46
C GLY A 217 8.66 17.48 11.50
N SER A 218 8.32 18.08 10.37
CA SER A 218 7.25 19.08 10.25
C SER A 218 5.89 18.43 9.96
N PHE A 219 5.88 17.18 9.48
CA PHE A 219 4.67 16.36 9.39
C PHE A 219 4.38 15.73 10.77
N SER A 220 3.35 16.24 11.46
CA SER A 220 3.00 15.79 12.81
C SER A 220 1.49 15.50 12.91
N PRO A 221 1.03 14.35 12.40
CA PRO A 221 -0.36 13.94 12.56
C PRO A 221 -0.59 13.59 14.05
N ARG A 222 -1.65 14.12 14.66
CA ARG A 222 -1.85 14.04 16.13
C ARG A 222 -3.25 13.62 16.56
N GLU A 223 -4.26 13.92 15.76
CA GLU A 223 -5.64 13.54 16.11
C GLU A 223 -5.82 12.06 15.87
N LYS A 224 -6.06 11.29 16.94
CA LYS A 224 -6.39 9.87 16.78
C LYS A 224 -7.76 9.77 16.13
N GLU A 225 -7.83 9.01 15.06
CA GLU A 225 -9.07 8.80 14.32
C GLU A 225 -9.18 7.33 13.93
N THR A 226 -10.42 6.87 13.78
CA THR A 226 -10.72 5.58 13.16
C THR A 226 -11.43 5.83 11.86
N ILE A 227 -10.90 5.31 10.76
CA ILE A 227 -11.52 5.44 9.45
C ILE A 227 -12.00 4.08 8.94
N LYS A 228 -13.05 4.09 8.13
CA LYS A 228 -13.35 3.01 7.18
C LYS A 228 -13.21 3.59 5.78
N SER A 229 -12.60 2.85 4.87
CA SER A 229 -12.35 3.29 3.51
C SER A 229 -12.66 2.17 2.54
N ASP A 230 -13.52 2.45 1.56
CA ASP A 230 -13.80 1.53 0.44
C ASP A 230 -12.58 1.31 -0.45
N PHE A 231 -11.60 2.21 -0.36
CA PHE A 231 -10.30 2.06 -0.98
C PHE A 231 -9.36 1.21 -0.13
N LEU A 232 -9.05 1.57 1.12
CA LEU A 232 -8.04 0.84 1.91
C LEU A 232 -8.46 -0.55 2.38
N THR A 233 -9.75 -0.76 2.62
CA THR A 233 -10.29 -2.04 3.07
C THR A 233 -11.57 -2.40 2.29
N PRO A 234 -11.45 -2.63 0.96
CA PRO A 234 -12.60 -2.81 0.10
C PRO A 234 -13.55 -3.90 0.61
N ARG A 235 -14.87 -3.66 0.45
CA ARG A 235 -16.00 -4.51 0.85
C ARG A 235 -16.18 -4.77 2.35
N ASN A 236 -15.11 -5.06 3.06
CA ASN A 236 -15.16 -5.43 4.47
C ASN A 236 -15.20 -4.19 5.38
N GLN A 237 -14.79 -3.02 4.86
CA GLN A 237 -14.78 -1.73 5.56
C GLN A 237 -14.20 -1.86 6.98
N ILE A 238 -13.10 -2.61 7.08
CA ILE A 238 -12.45 -2.90 8.36
C ILE A 238 -11.96 -1.56 8.92
N PRO A 239 -12.38 -1.18 10.15
CA PRO A 239 -11.93 0.06 10.76
C PRO A 239 -10.40 0.07 10.91
N MET A 240 -9.77 1.15 10.48
CA MET A 240 -8.35 1.42 10.64
C MET A 240 -8.17 2.56 11.63
N THR A 241 -7.40 2.32 12.69
CA THR A 241 -7.05 3.36 13.68
C THR A 241 -5.69 3.95 13.36
N GLY A 242 -5.59 5.26 13.38
CA GLY A 242 -4.40 6.00 13.01
C GLY A 242 -4.49 7.46 13.46
N TYR A 243 -3.84 8.33 12.70
CA TYR A 243 -3.76 9.76 12.97
C TYR A 243 -4.28 10.57 11.78
N GLY A 244 -5.30 11.40 12.02
CA GLY A 244 -5.78 12.38 11.06
C GLY A 244 -4.80 13.54 10.88
N TYR A 245 -4.78 14.11 9.66
CA TYR A 245 -4.07 15.34 9.33
C TYR A 245 -4.75 16.09 8.18
N ASP A 246 -4.41 17.37 8.02
CA ASP A 246 -4.89 18.18 6.90
C ASP A 246 -4.12 17.80 5.61
N ALA A 247 -4.77 17.06 4.71
CA ALA A 247 -4.23 16.68 3.41
C ALA A 247 -4.55 17.71 2.30
N GLY A 248 -5.14 18.85 2.66
CA GLY A 248 -5.61 19.86 1.72
C GLY A 248 -7.08 19.72 1.34
N PRO A 249 -7.57 20.59 0.44
CA PRO A 249 -8.98 20.66 0.10
C PRO A 249 -9.46 19.37 -0.57
N ASN A 250 -10.65 18.92 -0.16
CA ASN A 250 -11.32 17.76 -0.72
C ASN A 250 -10.52 16.45 -0.63
N ARG A 251 -9.73 16.28 0.45
CA ARG A 251 -8.94 15.08 0.75
C ARG A 251 -9.06 14.71 2.22
N ILE A 252 -8.97 13.42 2.52
CA ILE A 252 -8.84 12.92 3.89
C ILE A 252 -7.40 12.50 4.12
N GLY A 253 -6.73 13.18 5.05
CA GLY A 253 -5.38 12.82 5.49
C GLY A 253 -5.43 11.82 6.63
N PHE A 254 -4.82 10.65 6.44
CA PHE A 254 -4.73 9.61 7.46
C PHE A 254 -3.32 9.02 7.50
N ALA A 255 -2.79 8.75 8.69
CA ALA A 255 -1.45 8.20 8.87
C ALA A 255 -1.44 7.06 9.89
N THR A 256 -0.66 6.03 9.59
CA THR A 256 -0.32 4.92 10.49
C THR A 256 1.19 4.89 10.68
N ALA A 257 1.70 3.98 11.51
CA ALA A 257 3.15 3.81 11.67
C ALA A 257 3.85 3.48 10.33
N ALA A 258 3.18 2.71 9.45
CA ALA A 258 3.73 2.15 8.22
C ALA A 258 3.44 2.99 6.97
N ALA A 259 2.42 3.85 6.99
CA ALA A 259 1.93 4.51 5.79
C ALA A 259 1.26 5.86 6.08
N VAL A 260 1.40 6.78 5.13
CA VAL A 260 0.73 8.08 5.09
C VAL A 260 -0.15 8.12 3.85
N TYR A 261 -1.42 8.42 4.04
CA TYR A 261 -2.47 8.35 3.04
C TYR A 261 -3.09 9.71 2.80
N SER A 262 -3.27 10.07 1.53
CA SER A 262 -4.20 11.10 1.10
C SER A 262 -5.28 10.40 0.30
N LEU A 263 -6.51 10.42 0.83
CA LEU A 263 -7.64 9.67 0.30
C LEU A 263 -8.67 10.62 -0.31
N SER A 264 -9.44 10.11 -1.26
CA SER A 264 -10.69 10.73 -1.67
C SER A 264 -11.67 10.72 -0.49
N PRO A 265 -12.46 11.78 -0.28
CA PRO A 265 -13.55 11.74 0.70
C PRO A 265 -14.63 10.71 0.31
N ASP A 266 -14.71 10.36 -0.98
CA ASP A 266 -15.69 9.41 -1.50
C ASP A 266 -15.37 7.99 -1.02
N GLY A 267 -16.24 7.46 -0.17
CA GLY A 267 -16.09 6.12 0.40
C GLY A 267 -15.26 6.08 1.68
N VAL A 268 -14.96 7.24 2.30
CA VAL A 268 -14.31 7.31 3.61
C VAL A 268 -15.29 7.79 4.69
N THR A 269 -15.34 7.06 5.80
CA THR A 269 -16.07 7.48 7.00
C THR A 269 -15.12 7.59 8.17
N ILE A 270 -15.23 8.69 8.92
CA ILE A 270 -14.39 8.99 10.08
C ILE A 270 -15.23 8.82 11.35
N THR A 271 -14.72 8.04 12.30
CA THR A 271 -15.26 7.90 13.65
C THR A 271 -14.23 8.47 14.63
N LYS A 272 -14.65 9.42 15.45
CA LYS A 272 -13.83 10.04 16.52
C LYS A 272 -14.10 9.37 17.87
#